data_AF-A0A7S0NA58-F1
#
_entry.id   AF-A0A7S0NA58-F1
#
_cell.length_a   1.000
_cell.length_b   1.000
_cell.length_c   1.000
_cell.angle_alpha   90.00
_cell.angle_beta   90.00
_cell.angle_gamma   90.00
#
_symmetry.space_group_name_H-M   'P 1'
#
loop_
_entity.id
_entity.type
_entity.pdbx_description
1 polymer ?
#
loop_
_entity_poly.entity_id
_entity_poly.type
_entity_poly.pdbx_seq_one_letter_code
_entity_poly.pdbx_strand_id
1 'polypeptide(L)'
;IGRNRDEITKVFAANGVNLDGSAFVMKLGLLIRTGTVTTGSLTDIVGIGRNRVNHSWHQDSGLDQVTLMMGFPAEDGFDGPGVFSHVVKLSHPLLQIGEEGSVIQWDCYDPVPAPIPEECIMRPVYRKGKEVMVYRDCDHLHSAPDEANRKAVWRFM
;
A
#
# COMPACT_ATOMS: atom_id res chain seq x y z
N ILE A 1 -17.77 -1.54 -4.70
CA ILE A 1 -17.49 -2.59 -3.69
C ILE A 1 -18.65 -3.58 -3.49
N GLY A 2 -19.93 -3.15 -3.49
CA GLY A 2 -21.09 -4.02 -3.24
C GLY A 2 -21.19 -5.32 -4.07
N ARG A 3 -21.11 -5.26 -5.40
CA ARG A 3 -21.12 -6.47 -6.28
C ARG A 3 -19.91 -7.39 -6.13
N ASN A 4 -18.78 -6.89 -5.61
CA ASN A 4 -17.57 -7.70 -5.44
C ASN A 4 -17.63 -8.60 -4.21
N ARG A 5 -18.49 -8.34 -3.23
CA ARG A 5 -18.51 -9.08 -1.96
C ARG A 5 -18.99 -10.52 -2.16
N ASP A 6 -20.04 -10.72 -2.96
CA ASP A 6 -20.57 -12.05 -3.26
C ASP A 6 -19.56 -12.89 -4.05
N GLU A 7 -18.82 -12.26 -4.97
CA GLU A 7 -17.75 -12.93 -5.72
C GLU A 7 -16.58 -13.33 -4.81
N ILE A 8 -16.19 -12.48 -3.86
CA ILE A 8 -15.19 -12.83 -2.83
C ILE A 8 -15.68 -14.02 -1.99
N THR A 9 -16.95 -14.03 -1.56
CA THR A 9 -17.54 -15.16 -0.81
C THR A 9 -17.44 -16.46 -1.62
N LYS A 10 -17.76 -16.43 -2.92
CA LYS A 10 -17.64 -17.59 -3.80
C LYS A 10 -16.21 -18.08 -3.92
N VAL A 11 -15.25 -17.16 -4.08
CA VAL A 11 -13.81 -17.51 -4.16
C VAL A 11 -13.33 -18.14 -2.85
N PHE A 12 -13.72 -17.59 -1.70
CA PHE A 12 -13.39 -18.18 -0.40
C PHE A 12 -13.97 -19.59 -0.25
N ALA A 13 -15.25 -19.78 -0.57
CA ALA A 13 -15.89 -21.08 -0.51
C ALA A 13 -15.22 -22.11 -1.43
N ALA A 14 -14.88 -21.71 -2.67
CA ALA A 14 -14.18 -22.56 -3.64
C ALA A 14 -12.77 -22.99 -3.18
N ASN A 15 -12.15 -22.23 -2.27
CA ASN A 15 -10.84 -22.51 -1.68
C ASN A 15 -10.93 -23.04 -0.24
N GLY A 16 -12.11 -23.47 0.22
CA GLY A 16 -12.30 -24.04 1.56
C GLY A 16 -12.17 -23.04 2.71
N VAL A 17 -12.23 -21.73 2.43
CA VAL A 17 -12.19 -20.67 3.43
C VAL A 17 -13.62 -20.35 3.88
N ASN A 18 -13.93 -20.62 5.14
CA ASN A 18 -15.22 -20.27 5.74
C ASN A 18 -15.26 -18.79 6.17
N LEU A 19 -15.32 -17.90 5.19
CA LEU A 19 -15.42 -16.46 5.42
C LEU A 19 -16.34 -15.83 4.38
N ASP A 20 -17.21 -14.93 4.84
CA ASP A 20 -18.04 -14.11 3.97
C ASP A 20 -17.26 -12.87 3.49
N GLY A 21 -17.41 -12.53 2.21
CA GLY A 21 -16.77 -11.39 1.58
C GLY A 21 -17.19 -10.04 2.17
N SER A 22 -18.43 -9.90 2.64
CA SER A 22 -18.85 -8.68 3.36
C SER A 22 -18.16 -8.60 4.72
N ALA A 23 -18.13 -9.70 5.48
CA ALA A 23 -17.41 -9.76 6.75
C ALA A 23 -15.90 -9.49 6.58
N PHE A 24 -15.30 -10.00 5.51
CA PHE A 24 -13.91 -9.74 5.15
C PHE A 24 -13.65 -8.26 4.88
N VAL A 25 -14.41 -7.63 3.97
CA VAL A 25 -14.26 -6.21 3.64
C VAL A 25 -14.53 -5.32 4.86
N MET A 26 -15.49 -5.67 5.72
CA MET A 26 -15.73 -4.95 6.97
C MET A 26 -14.53 -5.04 7.91
N LYS A 27 -13.92 -6.22 8.07
CA LYS A 27 -12.71 -6.37 8.90
C LYS A 27 -11.54 -5.54 8.36
N LEU A 28 -11.38 -5.45 7.05
CA LEU A 28 -10.40 -4.54 6.44
C LEU A 28 -10.75 -3.07 6.72
N GLY A 29 -12.03 -2.71 6.64
CA GLY A 29 -12.52 -1.38 6.99
C GLY A 29 -12.27 -0.98 8.45
N LEU A 30 -12.27 -1.93 9.40
CA LEU A 30 -11.93 -1.66 10.79
C LEU A 30 -10.45 -1.30 10.99
N LEU A 31 -9.58 -1.70 10.08
CA LEU A 31 -8.16 -1.33 10.09
C LEU A 31 -7.93 0.08 9.50
N ILE A 32 -8.92 0.62 8.80
CA ILE A 32 -8.92 1.99 8.27
C ILE A 32 -9.68 2.86 9.28
N ARG A 33 -9.05 3.93 9.77
CA ARG A 33 -9.55 4.74 10.91
C ARG A 33 -10.95 5.33 10.70
N THR A 34 -11.40 5.47 9.45
CA THR A 34 -12.73 5.97 9.07
C THR A 34 -13.86 4.95 9.30
N GLY A 35 -13.53 3.68 9.60
CA GLY A 35 -14.49 2.61 9.81
C GLY A 35 -15.21 2.14 8.54
N THR A 36 -14.90 2.72 7.38
CA THR A 36 -15.43 2.30 6.08
C THR A 36 -14.35 2.37 5.01
N VAL A 37 -14.21 1.28 4.25
CA VAL A 37 -13.43 1.28 2.99
C VAL A 37 -14.19 2.13 1.99
N THR A 38 -13.63 3.28 1.61
CA THR A 38 -14.27 4.20 0.67
C THR A 38 -13.93 3.83 -0.77
N THR A 39 -12.72 3.36 -1.00
CA THR A 39 -12.22 2.93 -2.31
C THR A 39 -11.30 1.71 -2.18
N GLY A 40 -11.15 0.97 -3.27
CA GLY A 40 -10.19 -0.13 -3.34
C GLY A 40 -9.70 -0.33 -4.76
N SER A 41 -8.39 -0.43 -4.93
CA SER A 41 -7.73 -0.65 -6.21
C SER A 41 -6.83 -1.89 -6.11
N LEU A 42 -7.03 -2.82 -7.03
CA LEU A 42 -6.12 -3.94 -7.23
C LEU A 42 -5.09 -3.50 -8.27
N THR A 43 -3.82 -3.60 -7.94
CA THR A 43 -2.74 -3.31 -8.89
C THR A 43 -1.92 -4.56 -9.11
N ASP A 44 -1.99 -5.08 -10.34
CA ASP A 44 -1.14 -6.15 -10.83
C ASP A 44 0.20 -5.55 -11.22
N ILE A 45 1.17 -5.63 -10.32
CA ILE A 45 2.53 -5.13 -10.57
C ILE A 45 3.41 -6.36 -10.85
N VAL A 46 3.24 -6.92 -12.03
CA VAL A 46 4.08 -8.01 -12.52
C VAL A 46 5.31 -7.38 -13.19
N GLY A 47 6.47 -7.50 -12.54
CA GLY A 47 7.76 -7.32 -13.18
C GLY A 47 8.05 -5.92 -13.75
N ILE A 48 8.40 -4.97 -12.89
CA ILE A 48 9.37 -3.95 -13.32
C ILE A 48 10.71 -4.68 -13.36
N GLY A 49 11.07 -5.23 -14.53
CA GLY A 49 12.30 -5.99 -14.67
C GLY A 49 13.51 -5.17 -14.23
N ARG A 50 14.36 -5.76 -13.38
CA ARG A 50 15.78 -5.50 -12.98
C ARG A 50 16.46 -4.14 -13.19
N ASN A 51 15.75 -3.09 -13.58
CA ASN A 51 16.27 -1.74 -13.71
C ASN A 51 16.18 -1.10 -12.34
N ARG A 52 17.31 -0.54 -11.87
CA ARG A 52 17.40 0.24 -10.62
C ARG A 52 16.19 1.18 -10.55
N VAL A 53 15.30 0.92 -9.61
CA VAL A 53 14.12 1.73 -9.37
C VAL A 53 14.62 3.07 -8.82
N ASN A 54 14.46 4.15 -9.57
CA ASN A 54 14.53 5.47 -8.97
C ASN A 54 13.26 5.63 -8.14
N HIS A 55 13.39 5.65 -6.81
CA HIS A 55 12.23 5.71 -5.92
C HIS A 55 11.54 7.07 -6.07
N SER A 56 10.42 7.10 -6.80
CA SER A 56 9.50 8.24 -6.79
C SER A 56 8.77 8.25 -5.45
N TRP A 57 9.34 8.96 -4.48
CA TRP A 57 8.76 9.14 -3.15
C TRP A 57 7.61 10.12 -3.21
N HIS A 58 6.44 9.71 -2.71
CA HIS A 58 5.25 10.55 -2.73
C HIS A 58 4.28 10.23 -1.60
N GLN A 59 3.34 11.15 -1.37
CA GLN A 59 2.05 10.92 -0.70
C GLN A 59 0.99 10.86 -1.79
N ASP A 60 -0.02 9.98 -1.65
CA ASP A 60 -1.10 9.88 -2.64
C ASP A 60 -1.92 11.18 -2.70
N SER A 61 -2.10 11.83 -1.55
CA SER A 61 -2.90 13.06 -1.39
C SER A 61 -2.42 14.01 -0.29
N GLY A 62 -1.62 13.52 0.68
CA GLY A 62 -1.24 14.28 1.88
C GLY A 62 -2.32 14.43 2.95
N LEU A 63 -3.53 13.91 2.72
CA LEU A 63 -4.66 14.00 3.64
C LEU A 63 -4.54 13.03 4.83
N ASP A 64 -5.23 13.30 5.94
CA ASP A 64 -5.35 12.38 7.09
C ASP A 64 -6.25 11.18 6.74
N GLN A 65 -5.73 10.32 5.88
CA GLN A 65 -6.34 9.06 5.45
C GLN A 65 -5.40 7.89 5.75
N VAL A 66 -6.00 6.72 5.98
CA VAL A 66 -5.26 5.49 6.27
C VAL A 66 -5.33 4.61 5.04
N THR A 67 -4.17 4.24 4.51
CA THR A 67 -4.04 3.30 3.41
C THR A 67 -3.73 1.91 3.94
N LEU A 68 -4.55 0.95 3.57
CA LEU A 68 -4.31 -0.47 3.81
C LEU A 68 -3.88 -1.15 2.51
N MET A 69 -2.80 -1.92 2.56
CA MET A 69 -2.31 -2.74 1.47
C MET A 69 -2.35 -4.21 1.88
N MET A 70 -3.05 -5.03 1.11
CA MET A 70 -3.00 -6.49 1.20
C MET A 70 -2.05 -7.04 0.13
N GLY A 71 -1.06 -7.82 0.56
CA GLY A 71 -0.01 -8.33 -0.30
C GLY A 71 -0.34 -9.71 -0.88
N PHE A 72 -0.09 -9.90 -2.17
CA PHE A 72 -0.11 -11.20 -2.84
C PHE A 72 1.27 -11.45 -3.44
N PRO A 73 2.10 -12.33 -2.82
CA PRO A 73 3.46 -12.57 -3.28
C PRO A 73 3.47 -13.23 -4.66
N ALA A 74 4.63 -13.20 -5.33
CA ALA A 74 4.81 -13.82 -6.64
C ALA A 74 4.71 -15.35 -6.59
N GLU A 75 5.08 -15.94 -5.45
CA GLU A 75 5.10 -17.39 -5.23
C GLU A 75 4.56 -17.74 -3.84
N ASP A 76 4.05 -18.97 -3.70
CA ASP A 76 3.57 -19.50 -2.44
C ASP A 76 4.72 -19.68 -1.45
N GLY A 77 4.47 -19.39 -0.17
CA GLY A 77 5.49 -19.53 0.88
C GLY A 77 6.57 -18.45 0.91
N PHE A 78 6.41 -17.39 0.10
CA PHE A 78 7.34 -16.24 0.10
C PHE A 78 7.49 -15.61 1.50
N ASP A 79 8.74 -15.35 1.89
CA ASP A 79 9.13 -14.60 3.09
C ASP A 79 10.24 -13.61 2.69
N GLY A 80 9.92 -12.32 2.69
CA GLY A 80 10.86 -11.31 2.25
C GLY A 80 10.27 -9.93 1.95
N PRO A 81 11.12 -8.95 1.60
CA PRO A 81 10.69 -7.64 1.13
C PRO A 81 10.21 -7.69 -0.33
N GLY A 82 9.67 -6.59 -0.84
CA GLY A 82 9.29 -6.45 -2.24
C GLY A 82 7.83 -6.72 -2.56
N VAL A 83 7.05 -7.18 -1.57
CA VAL A 83 5.59 -7.27 -1.72
C VAL A 83 4.92 -5.92 -1.48
N PHE A 84 5.32 -5.22 -0.42
CA PHE A 84 4.77 -3.91 -0.09
C PHE A 84 5.65 -2.78 -0.59
N SER A 85 5.09 -1.57 -0.60
CA SER A 85 5.85 -0.35 -0.84
C SER A 85 6.87 -0.10 0.27
N HIS A 86 7.97 0.58 -0.06
CA HIS A 86 8.78 1.20 0.96
C HIS A 86 8.03 2.36 1.58
N VAL A 87 8.30 2.65 2.85
CA VAL A 87 7.74 3.81 3.54
C VAL A 87 8.77 4.53 4.38
N VAL A 88 8.58 5.84 4.50
CA VAL A 88 9.37 6.72 5.35
C VAL A 88 8.41 7.50 6.22
N LYS A 89 8.52 7.36 7.54
CA LYS A 89 7.71 8.13 8.48
C LYS A 89 8.28 9.54 8.60
N LEU A 90 7.44 10.52 8.35
CA LEU A 90 7.78 11.93 8.46
C LEU A 90 7.73 12.38 9.92
N SER A 91 8.60 13.32 10.28
CA SER A 91 8.55 13.97 11.58
C SER A 91 7.47 15.05 11.67
N HIS A 92 7.05 15.60 10.52
CA HIS A 92 6.06 16.66 10.39
C HIS A 92 5.30 16.53 9.06
N PRO A 93 4.07 17.06 8.93
CA PRO A 93 3.35 17.07 7.67
C PRO A 93 4.10 17.84 6.58
N LEU A 94 3.98 17.38 5.33
CA LEU A 94 4.50 18.12 4.18
C LEU A 94 3.54 19.24 3.77
N LEU A 95 4.10 20.27 3.13
CA LEU A 95 3.30 21.32 2.50
C LEU A 95 2.67 20.76 1.22
N GLN A 96 1.34 20.85 1.07
CA GLN A 96 0.67 20.53 -0.20
C GLN A 96 1.16 21.48 -1.30
N ILE A 97 1.84 20.94 -2.31
CA ILE A 97 2.14 21.65 -3.54
C ILE A 97 1.05 21.31 -4.55
N GLY A 98 0.27 22.31 -4.96
CA GLY A 98 -0.84 22.14 -5.90
C GLY A 98 -2.21 22.12 -5.23
N GLU A 99 -3.19 21.50 -5.88
CA GLU A 99 -4.55 21.40 -5.37
C GLU A 99 -4.64 20.43 -4.18
N GLU A 100 -5.56 20.69 -3.25
CA GLU A 100 -5.81 19.81 -2.11
C GLU A 100 -6.19 18.40 -2.60
N GLY A 101 -5.54 17.38 -2.02
CA GLY A 101 -5.79 15.99 -2.37
C GLY A 101 -5.05 15.49 -3.62
N SER A 102 -4.23 16.33 -4.26
CA SER A 102 -3.33 15.90 -5.33
C SER A 102 -2.07 15.21 -4.79
N VAL A 103 -1.43 14.40 -5.64
CA VAL A 103 -0.20 13.67 -5.30
C VAL A 103 0.90 14.66 -4.93
N ILE A 104 1.51 14.45 -3.75
CA ILE A 104 2.69 15.23 -3.32
C ILE A 104 3.94 14.44 -3.70
N GLN A 105 4.73 14.95 -4.64
CA GLN A 105 6.00 14.36 -5.05
C GLN A 105 7.17 14.97 -4.28
N TRP A 106 7.99 14.14 -3.62
CA TRP A 106 9.14 14.58 -2.81
C TRP A 106 10.15 15.39 -3.63
N ASP A 107 10.40 15.01 -4.87
CA ASP A 107 11.40 15.66 -5.71
C ASP A 107 10.91 16.99 -6.32
N CYS A 108 9.66 17.39 -6.06
CA CYS A 108 9.05 18.61 -6.61
C CYS A 108 9.13 19.84 -5.68
N TYR A 109 9.70 19.72 -4.47
CA TYR A 109 9.93 20.89 -3.60
C TYR A 109 11.06 21.78 -4.14
N ASP A 110 11.02 23.06 -3.79
CA ASP A 110 12.08 24.04 -4.07
C ASP A 110 12.61 24.64 -2.76
N PRO A 111 13.90 24.49 -2.42
CA PRO A 111 14.91 23.71 -3.15
C PRO A 111 14.59 22.22 -3.17
N VAL A 112 15.07 21.52 -4.22
CA VAL A 112 14.92 20.05 -4.34
C VAL A 112 15.49 19.40 -3.07
N PRO A 113 14.72 18.55 -2.38
CA PRO A 113 15.20 17.94 -1.16
C PRO A 113 16.39 17.00 -1.40
N ALA A 114 17.21 16.83 -0.36
CA ALA A 114 18.25 15.82 -0.40
C ALA A 114 17.62 14.41 -0.52
N PRO A 115 18.37 13.42 -1.04
CA PRO A 115 17.96 12.02 -1.01
C PRO A 115 17.62 11.58 0.42
N ILE A 116 16.57 10.77 0.56
CA ILE A 116 16.18 10.22 1.86
C ILE A 116 17.28 9.26 2.36
N PRO A 117 17.78 9.41 3.60
CA PRO A 117 18.77 8.49 4.16
C PRO A 117 18.25 7.05 4.22
N GLU A 118 19.13 6.10 3.89
CA GLU A 118 18.80 4.68 3.77
C GLU A 118 18.26 4.08 5.08
N GLU A 119 18.80 4.53 6.21
CA GLU A 119 18.39 4.15 7.56
C GLU A 119 16.97 4.60 7.93
N CYS A 120 16.41 5.58 7.22
CA CYS A 120 15.05 6.06 7.41
C CYS A 120 14.02 5.29 6.57
N ILE A 121 14.47 4.47 5.62
CA ILE A 121 13.61 3.73 4.71
C ILE A 121 13.19 2.41 5.34
N MET A 122 11.91 2.29 5.67
CA MET A 122 11.34 1.03 6.09
C MET A 122 11.00 0.16 4.88
N ARG A 123 11.50 -1.08 4.88
CA ARG A 123 11.23 -2.12 3.87
C ARG A 123 10.38 -3.24 4.49
N PRO A 124 9.05 -3.17 4.39
CA PRO A 124 8.19 -4.14 5.04
C PRO A 124 8.42 -5.55 4.49
N VAL A 125 8.60 -6.51 5.39
CA VAL A 125 8.77 -7.93 5.06
C VAL A 125 7.40 -8.61 5.08
N TYR A 126 7.02 -9.18 3.94
CA TYR A 126 5.89 -10.10 3.83
C TYR A 126 6.29 -11.45 4.40
N ARG A 127 5.40 -12.04 5.20
CA ARG A 127 5.44 -13.42 5.68
C ARG A 127 4.09 -13.78 6.27
N LYS A 128 3.89 -15.05 6.60
CA LYS A 128 2.69 -15.52 7.29
C LYS A 128 2.44 -14.72 8.57
N GLY A 129 1.21 -14.23 8.74
CA GLY A 129 0.79 -13.33 9.83
C GLY A 129 1.15 -11.85 9.63
N LYS A 130 1.76 -11.48 8.49
CA LYS A 130 2.13 -10.12 8.10
C LYS A 130 1.74 -9.82 6.65
N GLU A 131 0.54 -10.26 6.26
CA GLU A 131 0.01 -10.14 4.90
C GLU A 131 -0.66 -8.78 4.61
N VAL A 132 -0.74 -7.92 5.63
CA VAL A 132 -1.35 -6.60 5.54
C VAL A 132 -0.38 -5.53 6.06
N MET A 133 -0.26 -4.45 5.32
CA MET A 133 0.43 -3.23 5.71
C MET A 133 -0.57 -2.09 5.84
N VAL A 134 -0.40 -1.25 6.86
CA VAL A 134 -1.22 -0.07 7.09
C VAL A 134 -0.30 1.12 7.33
N TYR A 135 -0.55 2.23 6.64
CA TYR A 135 0.13 3.50 6.87
C TYR A 135 -0.87 4.65 6.73
N ARG A 136 -0.50 5.83 7.24
CA ARG A 136 -1.30 7.04 7.09
C ARG A 136 -0.62 7.94 6.08
N ASP A 137 -1.38 8.43 5.12
CA ASP A 137 -0.85 9.13 3.95
C ASP A 137 -0.21 10.47 4.36
N CYS A 138 -0.83 11.25 5.25
CA CYS A 138 -0.32 12.56 5.68
C CYS A 138 1.02 12.54 6.44
N ASP A 139 1.43 11.41 7.02
CA ASP A 139 2.68 11.29 7.80
C ASP A 139 3.66 10.24 7.25
N HIS A 140 3.39 9.65 6.08
CA HIS A 140 4.31 8.75 5.41
C HIS A 140 4.51 9.11 3.94
N LEU A 141 5.77 9.16 3.52
CA LEU A 141 6.11 8.99 2.11
C LEU A 141 6.16 7.51 1.76
N HIS A 142 5.78 7.16 0.54
CA HIS A 142 5.92 5.81 0.03
C HIS A 142 6.47 5.78 -1.38
N SER A 143 7.09 4.64 -1.74
CA SER A 143 7.62 4.40 -3.08
C SER A 143 7.59 2.91 -3.42
N ALA A 144 7.77 2.59 -4.70
CA ALA A 144 7.91 1.20 -5.14
C ALA A 144 9.11 0.53 -4.42
N PRO A 145 9.02 -0.78 -4.12
CA PRO A 145 10.13 -1.50 -3.52
C PRO A 145 11.34 -1.63 -4.47
N ASP A 146 12.49 -2.00 -3.91
CA ASP A 146 13.72 -2.26 -4.68
C ASP A 146 13.49 -3.34 -5.76
N GLU A 147 12.78 -4.40 -5.38
CA GLU A 147 12.40 -5.51 -6.23
C GLU A 147 10.91 -5.79 -6.08
N ALA A 148 10.22 -6.03 -7.19
CA ALA A 148 8.81 -6.37 -7.19
C ALA A 148 8.62 -7.89 -7.01
N ASN A 149 8.58 -8.35 -5.75
CA ASN A 149 8.37 -9.75 -5.39
C ASN A 149 6.88 -10.07 -5.12
N ARG A 150 6.00 -9.47 -5.93
CA ARG A 150 4.55 -9.59 -5.81
C ARG A 150 3.89 -9.95 -7.12
N LYS A 151 2.78 -10.67 -7.01
CA LYS A 151 1.82 -10.82 -8.11
C LYS A 151 0.87 -9.64 -8.16
N ALA A 152 0.38 -9.21 -6.99
CA ALA A 152 -0.53 -8.07 -6.87
C ALA A 152 -0.44 -7.43 -5.49
N VAL A 153 -0.93 -6.21 -5.40
CA VAL A 153 -1.34 -5.60 -4.12
C VAL A 153 -2.75 -5.10 -4.27
N TRP A 154 -3.57 -5.34 -3.25
CA TRP A 154 -4.86 -4.71 -3.13
C TRP A 154 -4.79 -3.57 -2.12
N ARG A 155 -4.92 -2.33 -2.61
CA ARG A 155 -4.94 -1.12 -1.80
C ARG A 155 -6.39 -0.74 -1.46
N PHE A 156 -6.58 -0.27 -0.24
CA PHE A 156 -7.85 0.23 0.28
C PHE A 156 -7.61 1.56 1.00
N MET A 157 -8.50 2.52 0.78
CA MET A 157 -8.49 3.85 1.39
C MET A 157 -9.90 4.22 1.84
#